data_AF-A0A109KLA7-F1
#
_entry.id   AF-A0A109KLA7-F1
#
_cell.length_a   1.000
_cell.length_b   1.000
_cell.length_c   1.000
_cell.angle_alpha   90.00
_cell.angle_beta   90.00
_cell.angle_gamma   90.00
#
_symmetry.space_group_name_H-M   'P 1'
#
loop_
_entity.id
_entity.type
_entity.pdbx_description
1 polymer ?
#
loop_
_entity_poly.entity_id
_entity_poly.type
_entity_poly.pdbx_seq_one_letter_code
_entity_poly.pdbx_strand_id
1 'polypeptide(L)'
;MSTRKFDFFETKEISSFLKEHGYCIIKPRDHSLRAFREAAGKFGLIQFHTKSDEHGVVGGGEPINKDWQRFKDDYHGELSSDFFPHTDGSFLNGIAYVEGTAKKSRPPSLSFFSAFQSLNLAATTSWWMGRKSTTTCLPIIPRR
;
A
#
# COMPACT_ATOMS: atom_id res chain seq x y z
N MET A 1 -0.87 0.52 -22.80
CA MET A 1 -0.75 1.22 -21.50
C MET A 1 0.59 1.92 -21.47
N SER A 2 0.62 3.24 -21.23
CA SER A 2 1.87 4.01 -21.15
C SER A 2 2.52 3.79 -19.79
N THR A 3 3.72 3.23 -19.75
CA THR A 3 4.50 3.03 -18.52
C THR A 3 5.58 4.11 -18.43
N ARG A 4 5.36 5.12 -17.58
CA ARG A 4 6.39 6.12 -17.28
C ARG A 4 7.21 5.69 -16.07
N LYS A 5 8.53 5.78 -16.20
CA LYS A 5 9.49 5.53 -15.11
C LYS A 5 9.97 6.89 -14.59
N PHE A 6 9.95 7.04 -13.28
CA PHE A 6 10.49 8.22 -12.60
C PHE A 6 11.87 7.88 -12.04
N ASP A 7 12.91 8.61 -12.50
CA ASP A 7 14.30 8.47 -12.05
C ASP A 7 14.61 9.30 -10.79
N PHE A 8 13.68 10.18 -10.39
CA PHE A 8 13.76 11.02 -9.21
C PHE A 8 12.35 11.32 -8.66
N PHE A 9 12.28 11.68 -7.39
CA PHE A 9 11.06 11.63 -6.58
C PHE A 9 10.41 13.02 -6.48
N GLU A 10 9.85 13.53 -7.59
CA GLU A 10 9.04 14.76 -7.59
C GLU A 10 7.56 14.46 -7.31
N THR A 11 7.09 14.83 -6.11
CA THR A 11 5.76 14.46 -5.62
C THR A 11 4.62 15.00 -6.49
N LYS A 12 4.73 16.25 -6.97
CA LYS A 12 3.70 16.89 -7.80
C LYS A 12 3.51 16.16 -9.12
N GLU A 13 4.61 15.80 -9.78
CA GLU A 13 4.56 15.13 -11.08
C GLU A 13 4.00 13.71 -10.93
N ILE A 14 4.46 12.99 -9.91
CA ILE A 14 3.94 11.66 -9.58
C ILE A 14 2.45 11.77 -9.25
N SER A 15 2.01 12.70 -8.40
CA SER A 15 0.59 12.88 -8.09
C SER A 15 -0.28 13.16 -9.31
N SER A 16 0.18 14.00 -10.24
CA SER A 16 -0.56 14.27 -11.48
C SER A 16 -0.64 13.02 -12.36
N PHE A 17 0.47 12.30 -12.54
CA PHE A 17 0.51 11.06 -13.31
C PHE A 17 -0.39 9.98 -12.70
N LEU A 18 -0.38 9.85 -11.37
CA LEU A 18 -1.22 8.91 -10.61
C LEU A 18 -2.71 9.19 -10.80
N LYS A 19 -3.13 10.47 -10.82
CA LYS A 19 -4.53 10.85 -11.07
C LYS A 19 -5.00 10.47 -12.48
N GLU A 20 -4.11 10.55 -13.46
CA GLU A 20 -4.43 10.25 -14.86
C GLU A 20 -4.38 8.74 -15.17
N HIS A 21 -3.41 8.04 -14.60
CA HIS A 21 -3.09 6.66 -14.99
C HIS A 21 -3.34 5.61 -13.91
N GLY A 22 -3.73 6.01 -12.69
CA GLY A 22 -4.12 5.12 -11.59
C GLY A 22 -2.98 4.34 -10.93
N TYR A 23 -1.79 4.30 -11.53
CA TYR A 23 -0.57 3.72 -10.95
C TYR A 23 0.68 4.34 -11.59
N CYS A 24 1.83 4.23 -10.92
CA CYS A 24 3.11 4.49 -11.57
C CYS A 24 4.24 3.66 -10.95
N ILE A 25 5.30 3.42 -11.72
CA ILE A 25 6.46 2.66 -11.24
C ILE A 25 7.58 3.63 -10.92
N ILE A 26 8.05 3.60 -9.67
CA ILE A 26 9.16 4.45 -9.24
C ILE A 26 10.41 3.60 -9.12
N LYS A 27 11.50 4.11 -9.70
CA LYS A 27 12.83 3.52 -9.51
C LYS A 27 13.47 4.19 -8.29
N PRO A 28 13.64 3.47 -7.17
CA PRO A 28 14.25 4.06 -5.99
C PRO A 28 15.76 4.22 -6.20
N ARG A 29 16.34 5.21 -5.51
CA ARG A 29 17.81 5.34 -5.41
C ARG A 29 18.41 4.46 -4.32
N ASP A 30 17.61 4.14 -3.32
CA ASP A 30 17.95 3.33 -2.16
C ASP A 30 16.81 2.34 -1.87
N HIS A 31 17.16 1.09 -1.62
CA HIS A 31 16.24 -0.01 -1.32
C HIS A 31 15.98 -0.19 0.18
N SER A 32 16.54 0.67 1.04
CA SER A 32 16.33 0.62 2.48
C SER A 32 14.86 0.85 2.86
N LEU A 33 14.43 0.22 3.96
CA LEU A 33 13.13 0.47 4.57
C LEU A 33 12.93 1.96 4.89
N ARG A 34 14.01 2.63 5.30
CA ARG A 34 14.01 4.08 5.55
C ARG A 34 13.63 4.85 4.29
N ALA A 35 14.28 4.57 3.16
CA ALA A 35 13.97 5.23 1.89
C ALA A 35 12.53 4.95 1.42
N PHE A 36 12.03 3.73 1.63
CA PHE A 36 10.63 3.37 1.36
C PHE A 36 9.64 4.22 2.16
N ARG A 37 9.89 4.36 3.47
CA ARG A 37 9.03 5.16 4.36
C ARG A 37 9.11 6.65 4.06
N GLU A 38 10.30 7.18 3.79
CA GLU A 38 10.49 8.57 3.38
C GLU A 38 9.76 8.87 2.07
N ALA A 39 9.79 7.93 1.11
CA ALA A 39 9.05 8.00 -0.14
C ALA A 39 7.52 8.01 0.09
N ALA A 40 6.99 7.11 0.92
CA ALA A 40 5.56 7.06 1.24
C ALA A 40 5.08 8.30 2.01
N GLY A 41 5.86 8.74 3.01
CA GLY A 41 5.53 9.89 3.86
C GLY A 41 5.44 11.22 3.10
N LYS A 42 6.07 11.33 1.93
CA LYS A 42 5.94 12.49 1.04
C LYS A 42 4.53 12.70 0.48
N PHE A 43 3.67 11.69 0.53
CA PHE A 43 2.30 11.76 0.03
C PHE A 43 1.24 11.82 1.14
N GLY A 44 1.66 11.81 2.41
CA GLY A 44 0.75 11.98 3.55
C GLY A 44 1.14 11.12 4.75
N LEU A 45 0.19 11.00 5.67
CA LEU A 45 0.34 10.15 6.86
C LEU A 45 0.22 8.68 6.46
N ILE A 46 1.11 7.85 7.01
CA ILE A 46 1.08 6.40 6.83
C ILE A 46 0.00 5.82 7.73
N GLN A 47 -0.96 5.12 7.13
CA GLN A 47 -1.98 4.36 7.85
C GLN A 47 -1.44 2.95 8.14
N PHE A 48 -1.55 2.51 9.40
CA PHE A 48 -0.98 1.24 9.83
C PHE A 48 -2.01 0.13 9.66
N HIS A 49 -1.58 -0.97 9.05
CA HIS A 49 -2.39 -2.18 8.93
C HIS A 49 -2.27 -3.00 10.23
N THR A 50 -3.28 -3.77 10.62
CA THR A 50 -3.21 -4.61 11.84
C THR A 50 -2.05 -5.61 11.79
N LYS A 51 -1.68 -6.04 10.58
CA LYS A 51 -0.53 -6.92 10.30
C LYS A 51 0.79 -6.19 10.00
N SER A 52 0.85 -4.86 10.14
CA SER A 52 2.10 -4.14 9.92
C SER A 52 3.03 -4.25 11.13
N ASP A 53 4.33 -4.23 10.85
CA ASP A 53 5.36 -4.06 11.88
C ASP A 53 5.37 -2.64 12.46
N GLU A 54 6.29 -2.37 13.39
CA GLU A 54 6.48 -1.06 14.05
C GLU A 54 6.78 0.09 13.07
N HIS A 55 7.10 -0.25 11.83
CA HIS A 55 7.41 0.67 10.77
C HIS A 55 6.23 0.92 9.83
N GLY A 56 5.09 0.26 10.06
CA GLY A 56 3.89 0.38 9.24
C GLY A 56 3.95 -0.45 7.96
N VAL A 57 4.86 -1.44 7.87
CA VAL A 57 5.04 -2.30 6.70
C VAL A 57 4.45 -3.68 6.93
N VAL A 58 3.60 -4.11 6.01
CA VAL A 58 3.07 -5.49 5.98
C VAL A 58 4.14 -6.41 5.40
N GLY A 59 4.47 -7.50 6.11
CA GLY A 59 5.53 -8.43 5.70
C GLY A 59 6.95 -7.94 5.99
N GLY A 60 7.11 -6.81 6.70
CA GLY A 60 8.43 -6.29 7.12
C GLY A 60 9.00 -6.96 8.37
N GLY A 61 8.20 -7.74 9.10
CA GLY A 61 8.60 -8.40 10.34
C GLY A 61 7.40 -8.81 11.20
N GLU A 62 7.60 -8.85 12.52
CA GLU A 62 6.54 -9.16 13.49
C GLU A 62 5.49 -8.03 13.56
N PRO A 63 4.19 -8.35 13.47
CA PRO A 63 3.12 -7.36 13.61
C PRO A 63 3.09 -6.67 14.98
N ILE A 64 2.83 -5.35 15.01
CA ILE A 64 2.64 -4.60 16.27
C ILE A 64 1.42 -5.10 17.03
N ASN A 65 0.33 -5.36 16.31
CA ASN A 65 -0.91 -5.84 16.86
C ASN A 65 -1.01 -7.34 16.57
N LYS A 66 -1.17 -8.16 17.61
CA LYS A 66 -1.42 -9.61 17.49
C LYS A 66 -2.88 -9.98 17.79
N ASP A 67 -3.71 -9.02 18.19
CA ASP A 67 -5.14 -9.23 18.47
C ASP A 67 -5.91 -9.72 17.24
N TRP A 68 -5.46 -9.38 16.03
CA TRP A 68 -6.03 -9.93 14.79
C TRP A 68 -5.98 -11.46 14.75
N GLN A 69 -5.03 -12.10 15.44
CA GLN A 69 -4.94 -13.57 15.50
C GLN A 69 -6.15 -14.19 16.20
N ARG A 70 -6.83 -13.43 17.07
CA ARG A 70 -8.08 -13.87 17.74
C ARG A 70 -9.28 -13.89 16.79
N PHE A 71 -9.17 -13.18 15.67
CA PHE A 71 -10.19 -13.06 14.63
C PHE A 71 -9.70 -13.67 13.31
N LYS A 72 -8.74 -14.61 13.38
CA LYS A 72 -8.10 -15.19 12.20
C LYS A 72 -9.12 -15.83 11.27
N ASP A 73 -10.14 -16.49 11.83
CA ASP A 73 -11.22 -17.14 11.09
C ASP A 73 -12.13 -16.15 10.36
N ASP A 74 -12.23 -14.91 10.84
CA ASP A 74 -12.96 -13.82 10.18
C ASP A 74 -12.11 -13.15 9.07
N TYR A 75 -10.80 -13.42 9.05
CA TYR A 75 -9.85 -12.78 8.14
C TYR A 75 -9.58 -13.66 6.91
N HIS A 76 -10.53 -13.70 5.99
CA HIS A 76 -10.35 -14.35 4.69
C HIS A 76 -9.40 -13.53 3.80
N GLY A 77 -8.14 -13.95 3.68
CA GLY A 77 -7.18 -13.30 2.77
C GLY A 77 -5.74 -13.79 2.85
N GLU A 78 -5.47 -14.94 3.48
CA GLU A 78 -4.10 -15.35 3.81
C GLU A 78 -3.38 -16.19 2.74
N LEU A 79 -4.04 -16.67 1.67
CA LEU A 79 -3.39 -17.55 0.69
C LEU A 79 -3.86 -17.26 -0.74
N SER A 80 -2.93 -17.41 -1.69
CA SER A 80 -3.01 -16.96 -3.08
C SER A 80 -4.15 -17.54 -3.93
N SER A 81 -4.95 -18.47 -3.42
CA SER A 81 -6.10 -19.04 -4.12
C SER A 81 -7.37 -18.20 -3.98
N ASP A 82 -7.53 -17.43 -2.89
CA ASP A 82 -8.77 -16.71 -2.56
C ASP A 82 -8.58 -15.20 -2.44
N PHE A 83 -7.52 -14.66 -3.04
CA PHE A 83 -7.25 -13.23 -3.01
C PHE A 83 -8.05 -12.52 -4.11
N PHE A 84 -9.30 -12.20 -3.79
CA PHE A 84 -10.21 -11.54 -4.71
C PHE A 84 -9.78 -10.09 -5.01
N PRO A 85 -10.21 -9.55 -6.17
CA PRO A 85 -10.07 -8.14 -6.45
C PRO A 85 -10.69 -7.29 -5.35
N HIS A 86 -9.91 -6.38 -4.78
CA HIS A 86 -10.33 -5.55 -3.64
C HIS A 86 -9.66 -4.16 -3.72
N THR A 87 -10.07 -3.29 -2.80
CA THR A 87 -9.44 -1.99 -2.55
C THR A 87 -9.00 -1.93 -1.09
N ASP A 88 -7.70 -1.73 -0.87
CA ASP A 88 -7.11 -1.68 0.46
C ASP A 88 -7.85 -0.72 1.39
N GLY A 89 -8.17 -1.17 2.60
CA GLY A 89 -8.82 -0.37 3.61
C GLY A 89 -10.21 0.15 3.24
N SER A 90 -10.85 -0.35 2.19
CA SER A 90 -12.22 0.06 1.79
C SER A 90 -13.24 -0.07 2.92
N PHE A 91 -13.05 -1.03 3.83
CA PHE A 91 -13.84 -1.24 5.04
C PHE A 91 -13.62 -0.16 6.13
N LEU A 92 -12.58 0.67 6.02
CA LEU A 92 -12.22 1.69 7.02
C LEU A 92 -12.99 3.01 6.88
N ASN A 93 -14.04 3.07 6.05
CA ASN A 93 -14.88 4.24 5.93
C ASN A 93 -15.92 4.30 7.05
N GLY A 94 -15.54 4.89 8.19
CA GLY A 94 -16.38 4.91 9.39
C GLY A 94 -16.00 6.01 10.38
N ILE A 95 -16.61 5.97 11.55
CA ILE A 95 -16.31 6.87 12.66
C ILE A 95 -15.79 6.02 13.81
N ALA A 96 -14.58 6.33 14.29
CA ALA A 96 -13.99 5.74 15.48
C ALA A 96 -13.99 6.78 16.61
N TYR A 97 -14.35 6.38 17.82
CA TYR A 97 -14.22 7.25 18.99
C TYR A 97 -12.85 7.03 19.62
N VAL A 98 -12.02 8.08 19.61
CA VAL A 98 -10.70 8.07 20.25
C VAL A 98 -10.74 9.13 21.33
N GLU A 99 -10.57 8.73 22.59
CA GLU A 99 -10.60 9.63 23.75
C GLU A 99 -11.90 10.46 23.81
N GLY A 100 -13.04 9.80 23.58
CA GLY A 100 -14.36 10.44 23.57
C GLY A 100 -14.65 11.32 22.35
N THR A 101 -13.69 11.49 21.44
CA THR A 101 -13.87 12.31 20.22
C THR A 101 -14.15 11.43 19.01
N ALA A 102 -15.21 11.73 18.27
CA ALA A 102 -15.53 11.10 16.99
C ALA A 102 -14.49 11.49 15.92
N LYS A 103 -13.68 10.53 15.48
CA LYS A 103 -12.71 10.68 14.39
C LYS A 103 -13.17 9.88 13.17
N LYS A 104 -13.27 10.54 12.02
CA LYS A 104 -13.59 9.86 10.76
C LYS A 104 -12.37 9.09 10.28
N SER A 105 -12.50 7.77 10.22
CA SER A 105 -11.57 6.92 9.48
C SER A 105 -11.94 6.93 8.00
N ARG A 106 -10.92 6.92 7.15
CA ARG A 106 -11.08 6.82 5.69
C ARG A 106 -10.16 5.73 5.16
N PRO A 107 -10.52 5.07 4.05
CA PRO A 107 -9.59 4.23 3.32
C PRO A 107 -8.34 5.01 2.91
N PRO A 108 -7.19 4.34 2.74
CA PRO A 108 -5.99 4.97 2.21
C PRO A 108 -6.25 5.48 0.79
N SER A 109 -5.74 6.66 0.47
CA SER A 109 -5.80 7.21 -0.89
C SER A 109 -4.73 6.62 -1.80
N LEU A 110 -3.64 6.12 -1.23
CA LEU A 110 -2.51 5.54 -1.96
C LEU A 110 -2.02 4.29 -1.23
N SER A 111 -1.60 3.27 -2.00
CA SER A 111 -0.88 2.11 -1.48
C SER A 111 0.53 2.06 -2.07
N PHE A 112 1.53 1.73 -1.24
CA PHE A 112 2.92 1.61 -1.66
C PHE A 112 3.34 0.15 -1.58
N PHE A 113 3.96 -0.35 -2.65
CA PHE A 113 4.46 -1.72 -2.73
C PHE A 113 5.95 -1.67 -3.03
N SER A 114 6.73 -2.47 -2.33
CA SER A 114 8.13 -2.71 -2.66
C SER A 114 8.36 -4.21 -2.77
N ALA A 115 8.87 -4.66 -3.91
CA ALA A 115 9.27 -6.05 -4.04
C ALA A 115 10.63 -6.22 -3.34
N PHE A 116 10.74 -7.11 -2.35
CA PHE A 116 12.02 -7.38 -1.65
C PHE A 116 12.61 -8.76 -2.00
N GLN A 117 11.80 -9.68 -2.52
CA GLN A 117 12.26 -10.98 -3.03
C GLN A 117 11.54 -11.31 -4.34
N SER A 118 12.32 -11.62 -5.38
CA SER A 118 11.77 -12.30 -6.56
C SER A 118 11.47 -13.74 -6.16
N LEU A 119 10.20 -14.08 -5.92
CA LEU A 119 9.80 -15.48 -5.84
C LEU A 119 10.15 -16.17 -7.17
N ASN A 120 10.61 -17.43 -7.12
CA ASN A 120 10.88 -18.26 -8.31
C ASN A 120 9.59 -18.63 -9.08
N LEU A 121 8.43 -18.24 -8.56
CA LEU A 121 7.12 -18.34 -9.20
C LEU A 121 6.69 -16.95 -9.68
N ALA A 122 6.14 -16.87 -10.89
CA ALA A 122 5.60 -15.65 -11.47
C ALA A 122 4.42 -15.09 -10.66
N ALA A 123 4.70 -14.32 -9.62
CA ALA A 123 3.69 -13.55 -8.92
C ALA A 123 3.35 -12.32 -9.77
N THR A 124 2.12 -12.27 -10.30
CA THR A 124 1.61 -11.11 -11.04
C THR A 124 0.58 -10.38 -10.20
N THR A 125 0.75 -9.07 -10.01
CA THR A 125 -0.28 -8.21 -9.42
C THR A 125 -1.05 -7.53 -10.55
N SER A 126 -2.36 -7.81 -10.63
CA SER A 126 -3.26 -7.22 -11.62
C SER A 126 -3.97 -5.99 -11.05
N TRP A 127 -4.09 -4.94 -11.86
CA TRP A 127 -4.72 -3.68 -11.47
C TRP A 127 -5.90 -3.37 -12.38
N TRP A 128 -7.02 -2.96 -11.79
CA TRP A 128 -8.20 -2.50 -12.54
C TRP A 128 -8.53 -1.07 -12.17
N MET A 129 -8.60 -0.20 -13.18
CA MET A 129 -8.97 1.20 -13.00
C MET A 129 -10.49 1.32 -12.99
N GLY A 130 -11.08 1.51 -11.81
CA GLY A 130 -12.48 1.92 -11.70
C GLY A 130 -12.64 3.36 -12.21
N ARG A 131 -13.64 3.64 -13.05
CA ARG A 131 -13.81 4.95 -13.70
C ARG A 131 -13.98 6.16 -12.76
N LYS A 132 -13.99 5.98 -11.43
CA LYS A 132 -14.13 7.07 -10.42
C LYS A 132 -13.53 6.75 -9.03
N SER A 133 -12.55 5.85 -8.90
CA SER A 133 -11.91 5.58 -7.60
C SER A 133 -10.42 5.91 -7.64
N THR A 134 -9.99 6.84 -6.80
CA THR A 134 -8.62 7.38 -6.71
C THR A 134 -7.65 6.50 -5.92
N THR A 135 -7.92 5.20 -5.75
CA THR A 135 -6.95 4.33 -5.08
C THR A 135 -5.82 4.04 -6.05
N THR A 136 -4.66 4.59 -5.76
CA THR A 136 -3.53 4.58 -6.67
C THR A 136 -2.30 3.98 -6.01
N CYS A 137 -1.66 3.04 -6.70
CA CYS A 137 -0.58 2.24 -6.13
C CYS A 137 0.78 2.53 -6.77
N LEU A 138 1.83 2.51 -5.95
CA LEU A 138 3.21 2.74 -6.37
C LEU A 138 4.05 1.47 -6.17
N PRO A 139 4.29 0.65 -7.21
CA PRO A 139 5.32 -0.38 -7.19
C PRO A 139 6.73 0.19 -7.25
N ILE A 140 7.55 -0.22 -6.29
CA ILE A 140 9.00 -0.14 -6.28
C ILE A 140 9.55 -1.52 -6.68
N ILE A 141 10.28 -1.57 -7.78
CA ILE A 141 10.91 -2.79 -8.28
C ILE A 141 12.43 -2.69 -8.05
N PRO A 142 13.06 -3.57 -7.25
CA PRO A 142 14.51 -3.64 -7.16
C PRO A 142 15.09 -4.28 -8.42
N ARG A 143 16.28 -3.83 -8.82
CA ARG A 143 17.14 -4.61 -9.73
C ARG A 143 18.27 -5.24 -8.92
N ARG A 144 18.59 -6.47 -9.29
CA ARG A 144 19.87 -7.11 -8.99
C ARG A 144 21.01 -6.34 -9.64
#